data_AF-A0AAE1NX10-F1
#
_entry.id   AF-A0AAE1NX10-F1
#
_cell.length_a   1.000
_cell.length_b   1.000
_cell.length_c   1.000
_cell.angle_alpha   90.00
_cell.angle_beta   90.00
_cell.angle_gamma   90.00
#
_symmetry.space_group_name_H-M   'P 1'
#
loop_
_entity.id
_entity.type
_entity.pdbx_description
1 polymer ?
#
loop_
_entity_poly.entity_id
_entity_poly.type
_entity_poly.pdbx_seq_one_letter_code
_entity_poly.pdbx_strand_id
1 'polypeptide(L)'
;MTQKHLMEILTHMDEIVFARTSPQQKLIIVEAYQRLGKVVAVTGDGVNDSPALKKADIGIAMGIAGSDVSHQVADMILLDDNFASIVTGVEEGRLIFDNLKKSIVYVLTSNIPELVPFILHIILAIPLPLGPLHMLYIDLGTDLVPAVSFAYEKPETDIMKLPPRNTSTDKLVNKSLIGLRVNWDDQTKVDTTDSYGQEWPYHYRKILEYHCHSAFFISIVVAQWGNLIVCKTRRNSIFRQGMKNKAVIVGLISETLLAAVPPFIPKLNLMLRLYPSKAVWWLPAVPFCLLIFVYDECRKYVIRRRPQGWLAKITYW
;
A
#
# COMPACT_ATOMS: atom_id res chain seq x y z
N MET A 1 -16.37 34.22 26.51
CA MET A 1 -16.80 32.81 26.40
C MET A 1 -15.70 31.94 26.99
N THR A 2 -15.99 31.08 27.97
CA THR A 2 -15.01 30.14 28.53
C THR A 2 -14.77 28.98 27.57
N GLN A 3 -13.56 28.39 27.55
CA GLN A 3 -13.21 27.30 26.63
C GLN A 3 -14.13 26.08 26.74
N LYS A 4 -14.60 25.74 27.95
CA LYS A 4 -15.57 24.65 28.16
C LYS A 4 -16.89 24.92 27.46
N HIS A 5 -17.41 26.15 27.57
CA HIS A 5 -18.66 26.52 26.94
C HIS A 5 -18.58 26.51 25.41
N LEU A 6 -17.42 26.90 24.86
CA LEU A 6 -17.18 26.77 23.41
C LEU A 6 -17.21 25.30 22.99
N MET A 7 -16.57 24.38 23.71
CA MET A 7 -16.59 22.94 23.37
C MET A 7 -18.00 22.33 23.45
N GLU A 8 -18.81 22.71 24.43
CA GLU A 8 -20.22 22.28 24.55
C GLU A 8 -21.04 22.71 23.33
N ILE A 9 -20.89 23.96 22.89
CA ILE A 9 -21.57 24.47 21.69
C ILE A 9 -21.12 23.67 20.46
N LEU A 10 -19.82 23.46 20.29
CA LEU A 10 -19.25 22.73 19.15
C LEU A 10 -19.63 21.24 19.10
N THR A 11 -20.06 20.65 20.21
CA THR A 11 -20.46 19.22 20.26
C THR A 11 -21.95 19.01 20.13
N HIS A 12 -22.78 20.00 20.47
CA HIS A 12 -24.24 19.87 20.48
C HIS A 12 -24.95 20.57 19.33
N MET A 13 -24.29 21.49 18.63
CA MET A 13 -24.86 22.21 17.49
C MET A 13 -24.19 21.79 16.19
N ASP A 14 -25.01 21.40 15.20
CA ASP A 14 -24.50 21.01 13.87
C ASP A 14 -24.25 22.23 12.96
N GLU A 15 -25.03 23.29 13.10
CA GLU A 15 -24.95 24.52 12.30
C GLU A 15 -24.54 25.70 13.18
N ILE A 16 -23.34 26.25 12.94
CA ILE A 16 -22.74 27.27 13.80
C ILE A 16 -22.23 28.44 12.95
N VAL A 17 -22.60 29.66 13.35
CA VAL A 17 -22.09 30.90 12.73
C VAL A 17 -21.43 31.77 13.80
N PHE A 18 -20.13 32.00 13.63
CA PHE A 18 -19.39 32.96 14.44
C PHE A 18 -19.28 34.28 13.69
N ALA A 19 -19.96 35.32 14.18
CA ALA A 19 -19.92 36.65 13.59
C ALA A 19 -19.09 37.63 14.45
N ARG A 20 -18.58 38.70 13.82
CA ARG A 20 -17.80 39.77 14.49
C ARG A 20 -16.59 39.26 15.29
N THR A 21 -15.93 38.22 14.81
CA THR A 21 -14.76 37.62 15.45
C THR A 21 -13.46 38.37 15.14
N SER A 22 -12.59 38.52 16.14
CA SER A 22 -11.20 38.96 15.93
C SER A 22 -10.32 37.85 15.34
N PRO A 23 -9.15 38.17 14.74
CA PRO A 23 -8.20 37.18 14.25
C PRO A 23 -7.80 36.13 15.31
N GLN A 24 -7.58 36.56 16.55
CA GLN A 24 -7.24 35.68 17.67
C GLN A 24 -8.40 34.75 18.04
N GLN A 25 -9.65 35.24 17.92
CA GLN A 25 -10.82 34.41 18.17
C GLN A 25 -10.99 33.33 17.08
N LYS A 26 -10.70 33.64 15.81
CA LYS A 26 -10.69 32.63 14.74
C LYS A 26 -9.69 31.50 15.03
N LEU A 27 -8.49 31.84 15.50
CA LEU A 27 -7.50 30.86 15.96
C LEU A 27 -8.04 29.97 17.09
N ILE A 28 -8.65 30.58 18.12
CA ILE A 28 -9.23 29.82 19.26
C ILE A 28 -10.31 28.85 18.80
N ILE A 29 -11.12 29.22 17.81
CA ILE A 29 -12.15 28.34 17.23
C ILE A 29 -11.52 27.13 16.54
N VAL A 30 -10.47 27.34 15.74
CA VAL A 30 -9.73 26.25 15.07
C VAL A 30 -9.14 25.29 16.10
N GLU A 31 -8.47 25.83 17.13
CA GLU A 31 -7.90 25.00 18.21
C GLU A 31 -8.96 24.21 18.97
N ALA A 32 -10.16 24.77 19.17
CA ALA A 32 -11.24 24.08 19.84
C ALA A 32 -11.72 22.86 19.03
N TYR A 33 -11.88 22.98 17.71
CA TYR A 33 -12.21 21.85 16.84
C TYR A 33 -11.09 20.80 16.79
N GLN A 34 -9.83 21.21 16.74
CA GLN A 34 -8.68 20.29 16.78
C GLN A 34 -8.61 19.51 18.09
N ARG A 35 -8.91 20.15 19.24
CA ARG A 35 -8.97 19.47 20.55
C ARG A 35 -10.07 18.42 20.63
N LEU A 36 -11.14 18.56 19.85
CA LEU A 36 -12.18 17.54 19.68
C LEU A 36 -11.74 16.38 18.77
N GLY A 37 -10.48 16.37 18.31
CA GLY A 37 -9.92 15.35 17.43
C GLY A 37 -10.42 15.44 15.98
N LYS A 38 -10.96 16.59 15.57
CA LYS A 38 -11.41 16.84 14.20
C LYS A 38 -10.25 17.36 13.36
N VAL A 39 -10.23 16.99 12.08
CA VAL A 39 -9.34 17.58 11.07
C VAL A 39 -10.02 18.83 10.53
N VAL A 40 -9.35 19.98 10.60
CA VAL A 40 -9.92 21.30 10.32
C VAL A 40 -9.23 21.93 9.12
N ALA A 41 -10.01 22.22 8.08
CA ALA A 41 -9.60 23.07 6.98
C ALA A 41 -10.11 24.50 7.20
N VAL A 42 -9.29 25.50 6.92
CA VAL A 42 -9.68 26.92 7.00
C VAL A 42 -9.51 27.56 5.63
N THR A 43 -10.54 28.26 5.15
CA THR A 43 -10.51 29.03 3.91
C THR A 43 -10.60 30.52 4.23
N GLY A 44 -9.69 31.33 3.68
CA GLY A 44 -9.70 32.78 3.91
C GLY A 44 -8.85 33.54 2.90
N ASP A 45 -9.12 34.83 2.78
CA ASP A 45 -8.49 35.76 1.83
C ASP A 45 -7.77 36.91 2.55
N GLY A 46 -8.21 37.26 3.76
CA GLY A 46 -7.69 38.39 4.50
C GLY A 46 -6.45 38.10 5.35
N VAL A 47 -5.66 39.14 5.63
CA VAL A 47 -4.57 39.11 6.63
C VAL A 47 -5.08 38.66 8.01
N ASN A 48 -6.35 38.96 8.30
CA ASN A 48 -7.04 38.56 9.52
C ASN A 48 -7.23 37.04 9.66
N ASP A 49 -7.17 36.29 8.56
CA ASP A 49 -7.31 34.83 8.55
C ASP A 49 -5.98 34.12 8.73
N SER A 50 -4.86 34.81 8.55
CA SER A 50 -3.51 34.23 8.62
C SER A 50 -3.26 33.39 9.89
N PRO A 51 -3.60 33.84 11.12
CA PRO A 51 -3.40 33.02 12.31
C PRO A 51 -4.19 31.70 12.28
N ALA A 52 -5.43 31.74 11.78
CA ALA A 52 -6.29 30.57 11.67
C ALA A 52 -5.85 29.65 10.52
N LEU A 53 -5.48 30.20 9.37
CA LEU A 53 -4.91 29.48 8.23
C LEU A 53 -3.65 28.71 8.64
N LYS A 54 -2.75 29.34 9.40
CA LYS A 54 -1.51 28.69 9.84
C LYS A 54 -1.74 27.54 10.81
N LYS A 55 -2.78 27.65 11.63
CA LYS A 55 -3.06 26.67 12.69
C LYS A 55 -3.89 25.49 12.17
N ALA A 56 -4.67 25.70 11.12
CA ALA A 56 -5.46 24.66 10.48
C ALA A 56 -4.61 23.46 10.07
N ASP A 57 -5.23 22.30 9.94
CA ASP A 57 -4.55 21.12 9.38
C ASP A 57 -4.29 21.30 7.88
N ILE A 58 -5.12 22.13 7.22
CA ILE A 58 -4.90 22.65 5.88
C ILE A 58 -5.48 24.07 5.75
N GLY A 59 -4.61 25.04 5.46
CA GLY A 59 -5.00 26.41 5.13
C GLY A 59 -5.21 26.58 3.63
N ILE A 60 -6.33 27.16 3.22
CA ILE A 60 -6.70 27.40 1.81
C ILE A 60 -6.88 28.90 1.58
N ALA A 61 -6.08 29.49 0.69
CA ALA A 61 -6.17 30.91 0.34
C ALA A 61 -6.73 31.13 -1.08
N MET A 62 -7.42 32.26 -1.27
CA MET A 62 -7.92 32.72 -2.57
C MET A 62 -6.78 33.36 -3.37
N GLY A 63 -6.54 32.96 -4.61
CA GLY A 63 -5.42 33.42 -5.42
C GLY A 63 -5.55 34.87 -5.91
N ILE A 64 -6.76 35.32 -6.26
CA ILE A 64 -6.99 36.67 -6.79
C ILE A 64 -7.42 37.62 -5.68
N ALA A 65 -8.40 37.23 -4.87
CA ALA A 65 -8.92 38.05 -3.77
C ALA A 65 -8.02 38.02 -2.51
N GLY A 66 -7.14 37.02 -2.39
CA GLY A 66 -6.30 36.85 -1.21
C GLY A 66 -5.17 37.86 -1.11
N SER A 67 -4.88 38.27 0.12
CA SER A 67 -3.71 39.06 0.46
C SER A 67 -2.41 38.24 0.38
N ASP A 68 -1.28 38.88 0.09
CA ASP A 68 0.03 38.24 0.05
C ASP A 68 0.36 37.48 1.35
N VAL A 69 -0.08 38.01 2.50
CA VAL A 69 0.11 37.37 3.80
C VAL A 69 -0.69 36.06 3.89
N SER A 70 -1.90 36.02 3.34
CA SER A 70 -2.72 34.80 3.31
C SER A 70 -2.10 33.73 2.39
N HIS A 71 -1.54 34.12 1.24
CA HIS A 71 -0.87 33.20 0.30
C HIS A 71 0.38 32.56 0.90
N GLN A 72 1.18 33.33 1.64
CA GLN A 72 2.41 32.80 2.27
C GLN A 72 2.12 31.84 3.43
N VAL A 73 0.95 31.95 4.03
CA VAL A 73 0.58 31.23 5.24
C VAL A 73 -0.23 29.97 4.94
N ALA A 74 -1.01 29.97 3.86
CA ALA A 74 -1.81 28.85 3.41
C ALA A 74 -0.97 27.71 2.81
N ASP A 75 -1.48 26.48 2.93
CA ASP A 75 -0.87 25.28 2.36
C ASP A 75 -1.35 25.02 0.92
N MET A 76 -2.51 25.58 0.55
CA MET A 76 -3.12 25.48 -0.77
C MET A 76 -3.64 26.85 -1.23
N ILE A 77 -3.42 27.19 -2.50
CA ILE A 77 -3.90 28.44 -3.11
C ILE A 77 -4.82 28.13 -4.29
N LEU A 78 -6.02 28.72 -4.29
CA LEU A 78 -6.99 28.60 -5.36
C LEU A 78 -6.73 29.70 -6.40
N LEU A 79 -5.94 29.40 -7.42
CA LEU A 79 -5.51 30.39 -8.43
C LEU A 79 -6.67 31.05 -9.19
N ASP A 80 -7.81 30.37 -9.30
CA ASP A 80 -9.01 30.81 -10.02
C ASP A 80 -10.13 31.34 -9.12
N ASP A 81 -9.89 31.45 -7.81
CA ASP A 81 -10.88 31.83 -6.79
C ASP A 81 -12.17 30.99 -6.80
N ASN A 82 -12.11 29.76 -7.34
CA ASN A 82 -13.26 28.89 -7.44
C ASN A 82 -13.38 27.98 -6.21
N PHE A 83 -14.37 28.24 -5.35
CA PHE A 83 -14.65 27.39 -4.18
C PHE A 83 -14.99 25.93 -4.54
N ALA A 84 -15.46 25.65 -5.76
CA ALA A 84 -15.71 24.28 -6.20
C ALA A 84 -14.45 23.40 -6.19
N SER A 85 -13.26 24.01 -6.34
CA SER A 85 -11.98 23.32 -6.29
C SER A 85 -11.72 22.64 -4.93
N ILE A 86 -12.34 23.12 -3.84
CA ILE A 86 -12.27 22.47 -2.53
C ILE A 86 -13.02 21.13 -2.54
N VAL A 87 -14.17 21.07 -3.21
CA VAL A 87 -14.94 19.83 -3.35
C VAL A 87 -14.12 18.80 -4.12
N THR A 88 -13.51 19.21 -5.23
CA THR A 88 -12.58 18.39 -6.01
C THR A 88 -11.37 17.95 -5.18
N GLY A 89 -10.80 18.85 -4.38
CA GLY A 89 -9.66 18.56 -3.51
C GLY A 89 -10.00 17.51 -2.44
N VAL A 90 -11.20 17.56 -1.87
CA VAL A 90 -11.69 16.54 -0.93
C VAL A 90 -11.90 15.20 -1.63
N GLU A 91 -12.41 15.19 -2.86
CA GLU A 91 -12.58 13.98 -3.67
C GLU A 91 -11.23 13.31 -3.96
N GLU A 92 -10.26 14.07 -4.48
CA GLU A 92 -8.92 13.58 -4.79
C GLU A 92 -8.15 13.15 -3.53
N GLY A 93 -8.28 13.89 -2.42
CA GLY A 93 -7.67 13.53 -1.14
C GLY A 93 -8.20 12.20 -0.57
N ARG A 94 -9.50 11.93 -0.73
CA ARG A 94 -10.09 10.63 -0.36
C ARG A 94 -9.62 9.52 -1.30
N LEU A 95 -9.54 9.80 -2.61
CA LEU A 95 -9.10 8.86 -3.62
C LEU A 95 -7.65 8.40 -3.39
N ILE A 96 -6.72 9.33 -3.19
CA ILE A 96 -5.30 9.00 -3.01
C ILE A 96 -5.07 8.21 -1.73
N PHE A 97 -5.80 8.49 -0.66
CA PHE A 97 -5.69 7.74 0.59
C PHE A 97 -6.05 6.26 0.41
N ASP A 98 -7.16 5.98 -0.29
CA ASP A 98 -7.57 4.62 -0.61
C ASP A 98 -6.57 3.92 -1.54
N ASN A 99 -6.02 4.64 -2.52
CA ASN A 99 -5.02 4.12 -3.44
C ASN A 99 -3.68 3.83 -2.75
N LEU A 100 -3.27 4.65 -1.78
CA LEU A 100 -2.07 4.41 -0.97
C LEU A 100 -2.20 3.15 -0.12
N LYS A 101 -3.38 2.88 0.47
CA LYS A 101 -3.62 1.61 1.16
C LYS A 101 -3.41 0.41 0.24
N LYS A 102 -3.90 0.47 -1.01
CA LYS A 102 -3.71 -0.60 -2.00
C LYS A 102 -2.23 -0.81 -2.31
N SER A 103 -1.50 0.28 -2.55
CA SER A 103 -0.06 0.25 -2.82
C SER A 103 0.73 -0.35 -1.65
N ILE A 104 0.43 0.07 -0.42
CA ILE A 104 1.08 -0.43 0.80
C ILE A 104 0.75 -1.91 1.01
N VAL A 105 -0.52 -2.33 0.88
CA VAL A 105 -0.90 -3.74 1.03
C VAL A 105 -0.22 -4.60 -0.03
N TYR A 106 -0.11 -4.12 -1.28
CA TYR A 106 0.59 -4.82 -2.35
C TYR A 106 2.05 -5.09 -1.98
N VAL A 107 2.81 -4.05 -1.62
CA VAL A 107 4.23 -4.16 -1.22
C VAL A 107 4.40 -5.00 0.04
N LEU A 108 3.52 -4.84 1.04
CA LEU A 108 3.59 -5.66 2.25
C LEU A 108 3.24 -7.13 2.02
N THR A 109 2.47 -7.43 0.96
CA THR A 109 2.10 -8.80 0.62
C THR A 109 3.24 -9.55 -0.05
N SER A 110 4.11 -8.90 -0.85
CA SER A 110 5.36 -9.51 -1.39
C SER A 110 6.37 -9.85 -0.30
N ASN A 111 6.39 -9.07 0.78
CA ASN A 111 7.29 -9.34 1.90
C ASN A 111 7.05 -10.70 2.55
N ILE A 112 5.83 -11.24 2.56
CA ILE A 112 5.54 -12.56 3.16
C ILE A 112 6.17 -13.71 2.35
N PRO A 113 5.91 -13.89 1.04
CA PRO A 113 6.57 -14.92 0.24
C PRO A 113 8.06 -14.65 0.03
N GLU A 114 8.59 -13.46 0.29
CA GLU A 114 10.04 -13.22 0.33
C GLU A 114 10.66 -13.65 1.66
N LEU A 115 9.97 -13.34 2.76
CA LEU A 115 10.44 -13.63 4.11
C LEU A 115 10.19 -15.09 4.50
N VAL A 116 9.10 -15.73 4.05
CA VAL A 116 8.74 -17.13 4.37
C VAL A 116 9.81 -18.12 3.92
N PRO A 117 10.39 -18.08 2.72
CA PRO A 117 11.45 -18.98 2.29
C PRO A 117 12.75 -18.74 3.04
N PHE A 118 13.03 -17.49 3.39
CA PHE A 118 14.12 -17.13 4.28
C PHE A 118 13.89 -17.70 5.69
N ILE A 119 12.66 -17.62 6.20
CA ILE A 119 12.23 -18.19 7.47
C ILE A 119 12.22 -19.72 7.42
N LEU A 120 11.77 -20.35 6.33
CA LEU A 120 11.75 -21.81 6.15
C LEU A 120 13.15 -22.38 5.94
N HIS A 121 14.02 -21.65 5.25
CA HIS A 121 15.46 -21.90 5.21
C HIS A 121 16.03 -21.92 6.64
N ILE A 122 15.64 -20.95 7.47
CA ILE A 122 16.06 -20.88 8.88
C ILE A 122 15.43 -22.00 9.74
N ILE A 123 14.14 -22.32 9.57
CA ILE A 123 13.39 -23.27 10.42
C ILE A 123 13.65 -24.73 10.06
N LEU A 124 13.63 -25.07 8.76
CA LEU A 124 13.69 -26.46 8.26
C LEU A 124 15.08 -26.84 7.77
N ALA A 125 16.04 -25.91 7.84
CA ALA A 125 17.40 -26.09 7.33
C ALA A 125 17.39 -26.59 5.87
N ILE A 126 16.40 -26.15 5.07
CA ILE A 126 16.35 -26.43 3.64
C ILE A 126 17.28 -25.47 2.89
N PRO A 127 17.85 -25.84 1.74
CA PRO A 127 18.63 -24.91 0.91
C PRO A 127 17.88 -23.59 0.71
N LEU A 128 18.59 -22.46 0.78
CA LEU A 128 17.98 -21.13 0.68
C LEU A 128 17.14 -21.07 -0.61
N PRO A 129 15.82 -20.79 -0.52
CA PRO A 129 14.98 -20.73 -1.71
C PRO A 129 14.90 -19.34 -2.30
N LEU A 130 15.39 -18.27 -1.64
CA LEU A 130 15.46 -16.93 -2.22
C LEU A 130 16.62 -16.14 -1.59
N GLY A 131 17.52 -15.60 -2.41
CA GLY A 131 18.68 -14.84 -1.93
C GLY A 131 18.40 -13.35 -1.70
N PRO A 132 19.18 -12.63 -0.87
CA PRO A 132 18.97 -11.20 -0.59
C PRO A 132 19.03 -10.29 -1.83
N LEU A 133 19.86 -10.62 -2.82
CA LEU A 133 19.91 -9.89 -4.10
C LEU A 133 18.60 -10.03 -4.90
N HIS A 134 17.91 -11.17 -4.78
CA HIS A 134 16.65 -11.41 -5.48
C HIS A 134 15.50 -10.66 -4.79
N MET A 135 15.49 -10.61 -3.45
CA MET A 135 14.55 -9.79 -2.68
C MET A 135 14.67 -8.31 -3.06
N LEU A 136 15.90 -7.77 -3.07
CA LEU A 136 16.15 -6.40 -3.51
C LEU A 136 15.68 -6.15 -4.96
N TYR A 137 15.80 -7.15 -5.84
CA TYR A 137 15.33 -7.02 -7.22
C TYR A 137 13.80 -7.07 -7.34
N ILE A 138 13.11 -7.75 -6.43
CA ILE A 138 11.65 -7.71 -6.34
C ILE A 138 11.21 -6.32 -5.82
N ASP A 139 11.69 -5.92 -4.64
CA ASP A 139 11.32 -4.68 -3.95
C ASP A 139 11.65 -3.41 -4.77
N LEU A 140 12.88 -3.35 -5.30
CA LEU A 140 13.40 -2.16 -5.99
C LEU A 140 13.34 -2.26 -7.51
N GLY A 141 12.88 -3.39 -8.05
CA GLY A 141 12.79 -3.61 -9.49
C GLY A 141 11.36 -3.85 -9.93
N THR A 142 10.85 -5.05 -9.66
CA THR A 142 9.59 -5.52 -10.23
C THR A 142 8.37 -4.89 -9.56
N ASP A 143 8.39 -4.64 -8.24
CA ASP A 143 7.23 -4.17 -7.48
C ASP A 143 7.00 -2.65 -7.54
N LEU A 144 8.04 -1.86 -7.88
CA LEU A 144 7.95 -0.40 -7.94
C LEU A 144 6.90 0.09 -8.94
N VAL A 145 6.90 -0.46 -10.15
CA VAL A 145 6.00 -0.01 -11.23
C VAL A 145 4.54 -0.39 -10.92
N PRO A 146 4.21 -1.64 -10.53
CA PRO A 146 2.87 -2.00 -10.06
C PRO A 146 2.42 -1.20 -8.83
N ALA A 147 3.29 -1.03 -7.83
CA ALA A 147 2.96 -0.30 -6.60
C ALA A 147 2.58 1.16 -6.88
N VAL A 148 3.31 1.85 -7.75
CA VAL A 148 3.01 3.23 -8.17
C VAL A 148 1.77 3.30 -9.05
N SER A 149 1.51 2.27 -9.88
CA SER A 149 0.33 2.24 -10.76
C SER A 149 -1.00 2.32 -10.01
N PHE A 150 -1.05 1.83 -8.76
CA PHE A 150 -2.24 1.91 -7.92
C PHE A 150 -2.65 3.35 -7.57
N ALA A 151 -1.72 4.32 -7.61
CA ALA A 151 -2.05 5.74 -7.40
C ALA A 151 -3.04 6.27 -8.45
N TYR A 152 -3.07 5.67 -9.64
CA TYR A 152 -3.92 6.07 -10.78
C TYR A 152 -5.26 5.32 -10.84
N GLU A 153 -5.60 4.52 -9.82
CA GLU A 153 -6.86 3.79 -9.82
C GLU A 153 -8.05 4.72 -9.52
N LYS A 154 -9.18 4.50 -10.20
CA LYS A 154 -10.39 5.32 -10.04
C LYS A 154 -11.17 4.95 -8.77
N PRO A 155 -12.02 5.85 -8.24
CA PRO A 155 -12.85 5.56 -7.06
C PRO A 155 -13.80 4.38 -7.32
N GLU A 156 -13.90 3.46 -6.35
CA GLU A 156 -14.71 2.24 -6.46
C GLU A 156 -16.20 2.45 -6.15
N THR A 157 -16.51 3.51 -5.39
CA THR A 157 -17.85 3.92 -4.98
C THR A 157 -17.93 5.44 -4.99
N ASP A 158 -19.12 6.00 -4.82
CA ASP A 158 -19.31 7.43 -4.60
C ASP A 158 -18.67 7.84 -3.26
N ILE A 159 -17.38 8.16 -3.31
CA ILE A 159 -16.55 8.48 -2.14
C ILE A 159 -17.00 9.76 -1.44
N MET A 160 -17.76 10.62 -2.13
CA MET A 160 -18.29 11.87 -1.58
C MET A 160 -19.51 11.64 -0.67
N LYS A 161 -20.20 10.51 -0.81
CA LYS A 161 -21.32 10.12 0.08
C LYS A 161 -20.88 9.47 1.38
N LEU A 162 -19.58 9.15 1.54
CA LEU A 162 -19.05 8.55 2.76
C LEU A 162 -18.73 9.62 3.82
N PRO A 163 -18.94 9.33 5.13
CA PRO A 163 -18.52 10.24 6.18
C PRO A 163 -16.97 10.33 6.26
N PRO A 164 -16.40 11.43 6.76
CA PRO A 164 -14.96 11.58 6.97
C PRO A 164 -14.38 10.48 7.88
N ARG A 165 -13.15 10.07 7.58
CA ARG A 165 -12.45 9.01 8.32
C ARG A 165 -12.21 9.39 9.78
N ASN A 166 -12.30 8.41 10.67
CA ASN A 166 -11.88 8.54 12.06
C ASN A 166 -10.37 8.23 12.20
N THR A 167 -9.61 9.18 12.75
CA THR A 167 -8.14 9.12 12.85
C THR A 167 -7.62 8.16 13.93
N SER A 168 -8.47 7.73 14.86
CA SER A 168 -8.07 7.00 16.08
C SER A 168 -8.19 5.48 15.99
N THR A 169 -8.98 4.95 15.05
CA THR A 169 -9.41 3.53 15.03
C THR A 169 -8.65 2.65 14.04
N ASP A 170 -7.97 3.22 13.05
CA ASP A 170 -7.25 2.47 12.01
C ASP A 170 -5.73 2.41 12.31
N LYS A 171 -5.20 1.29 12.82
CA LYS A 171 -3.75 1.11 13.04
C LYS A 171 -3.20 -0.19 12.43
N LEU A 172 -1.94 -0.15 11.97
CA LEU A 172 -1.24 -1.21 11.23
C LEU A 172 -0.25 -2.04 12.10
N VAL A 173 -0.71 -3.19 12.64
CA VAL A 173 0.04 -4.47 12.91
C VAL A 173 1.15 -4.55 14.02
N ASN A 174 1.32 -5.76 14.62
CA ASN A 174 2.11 -6.08 15.83
C ASN A 174 2.95 -7.41 15.73
N LYS A 175 3.84 -7.66 16.72
CA LYS A 175 5.09 -8.50 16.65
C LYS A 175 5.08 -9.82 17.46
N SER A 176 5.57 -10.94 16.90
CA SER A 176 6.32 -12.01 17.62
C SER A 176 6.82 -13.13 16.68
N LEU A 177 8.11 -13.53 16.78
CA LEU A 177 8.66 -14.93 16.76
C LEU A 177 10.17 -14.97 16.39
N ILE A 178 11.00 -15.66 17.20
CA ILE A 178 12.48 -15.81 17.04
C ILE A 178 12.94 -17.22 17.45
N GLY A 179 13.88 -17.81 16.68
CA GLY A 179 15.04 -18.55 17.20
C GLY A 179 15.26 -20.01 16.75
N LEU A 180 16.29 -20.29 15.91
CA LEU A 180 17.12 -21.53 15.80
C LEU A 180 18.01 -21.50 14.50
N ARG A 181 19.18 -20.83 14.49
CA ARG A 181 20.04 -20.65 13.27
C ARG A 181 21.43 -21.32 13.31
N VAL A 182 21.93 -21.75 14.47
CA VAL A 182 23.38 -21.87 14.68
C VAL A 182 24.09 -23.01 13.89
N ASN A 183 23.37 -23.97 13.30
CA ASN A 183 23.97 -25.23 12.86
C ASN A 183 24.13 -25.43 11.33
N TRP A 184 23.51 -24.60 10.47
CA TRP A 184 23.48 -24.81 9.00
C TRP A 184 24.53 -24.00 8.22
N ASP A 185 24.95 -22.84 8.74
CA ASP A 185 25.92 -21.93 8.10
C ASP A 185 27.40 -22.35 8.30
N ASP A 186 27.65 -23.52 8.90
CA ASP A 186 28.98 -23.98 9.24
C ASP A 186 29.74 -24.52 8.00
N GLN A 187 30.75 -23.77 7.56
CA GLN A 187 31.60 -24.09 6.41
C GLN A 187 32.46 -25.36 6.62
N THR A 188 32.52 -25.89 7.84
CA THR A 188 33.36 -27.04 8.20
C THR A 188 32.70 -28.40 7.93
N LYS A 189 31.39 -28.45 7.62
CA LYS A 189 30.66 -29.70 7.34
C LYS A 189 30.58 -30.00 5.84
N VAL A 190 31.34 -31.02 5.41
CA VAL A 190 31.37 -31.53 4.03
C VAL A 190 30.31 -32.63 3.79
N ASP A 191 29.75 -33.19 4.86
CA ASP A 191 29.11 -34.52 4.83
C ASP A 191 27.57 -34.44 4.93
N THR A 192 26.94 -33.52 4.19
CA THR A 192 25.46 -33.41 4.20
C THR A 192 24.87 -34.39 3.20
N THR A 193 24.27 -35.47 3.69
CA THR A 193 23.60 -36.50 2.89
C THR A 193 22.14 -36.16 2.66
N ASP A 194 21.65 -36.35 1.43
CA ASP A 194 20.24 -36.15 1.10
C ASP A 194 19.36 -37.35 1.48
N SER A 195 18.05 -37.24 1.28
CA SER A 195 17.08 -38.32 1.55
C SER A 195 17.29 -39.59 0.69
N TYR A 196 18.18 -39.54 -0.31
CA TYR A 196 18.57 -40.64 -1.18
C TYR A 196 19.97 -41.17 -0.88
N GLY A 197 20.64 -40.64 0.16
CA GLY A 197 21.97 -41.06 0.58
C GLY A 197 23.12 -40.51 -0.27
N GLN A 198 22.87 -39.52 -1.13
CA GLN A 198 23.91 -38.88 -1.95
C GLN A 198 24.60 -37.76 -1.16
N GLU A 199 25.94 -37.72 -1.22
CA GLU A 199 26.75 -36.66 -0.60
C GLU A 199 26.85 -35.45 -1.53
N TRP A 200 26.57 -34.26 -0.98
CA TRP A 200 26.58 -33.00 -1.74
C TRP A 200 27.74 -32.07 -1.32
N PRO A 201 28.78 -31.92 -2.18
CA PRO A 201 29.82 -30.93 -1.96
C PRO A 201 29.25 -29.51 -1.92
N TYR A 202 29.87 -28.61 -1.15
CA TYR A 202 29.39 -27.23 -0.94
C TYR A 202 29.09 -26.49 -2.26
N HIS A 203 29.92 -26.67 -3.29
CA HIS A 203 29.73 -26.03 -4.59
C HIS A 203 28.43 -26.47 -5.31
N TYR A 204 28.12 -27.77 -5.28
CA TYR A 204 26.89 -28.30 -5.88
C TYR A 204 25.66 -27.95 -5.05
N ARG A 205 25.77 -27.87 -3.71
CA ARG A 205 24.72 -27.33 -2.82
C ARG A 205 24.36 -25.90 -3.19
N LYS A 206 25.37 -25.05 -3.46
CA LYS A 206 25.16 -23.64 -3.82
C LYS A 206 24.57 -23.46 -5.22
N ILE A 207 24.92 -24.29 -6.20
CA ILE A 207 24.28 -24.25 -7.54
C ILE A 207 22.80 -24.62 -7.45
N LEU A 208 22.49 -25.68 -6.71
CA LEU A 208 21.10 -26.11 -6.49
C LEU A 208 20.30 -25.03 -5.74
N GLU A 209 20.90 -24.42 -4.72
CA GLU A 209 20.35 -23.27 -4.00
C GLU A 209 20.00 -22.10 -4.95
N TYR A 210 20.88 -21.75 -5.90
CA TYR A 210 20.60 -20.69 -6.87
C TYR A 210 19.51 -21.04 -7.90
N HIS A 211 19.37 -22.31 -8.28
CA HIS A 211 18.23 -22.76 -9.08
C HIS A 211 16.92 -22.69 -8.30
N CYS A 212 16.94 -23.03 -7.01
CA CYS A 212 15.80 -22.83 -6.12
C CYS A 212 15.45 -21.35 -5.97
N HIS A 213 16.45 -20.45 -5.83
CA HIS A 213 16.26 -18.98 -5.84
C HIS A 213 15.48 -18.51 -7.05
N SER A 214 15.88 -18.97 -8.23
CA SER A 214 15.30 -18.53 -9.49
C SER A 214 13.88 -19.09 -9.67
N ALA A 215 13.65 -20.35 -9.29
CA ALA A 215 12.33 -20.98 -9.35
C ALA A 215 11.35 -20.37 -8.34
N PHE A 216 11.82 -20.06 -7.13
CA PHE A 216 11.01 -19.42 -6.11
C PHE A 216 10.67 -17.98 -6.50
N PHE A 217 11.65 -17.19 -6.98
CA PHE A 217 11.42 -15.84 -7.51
C PHE A 217 10.31 -15.82 -8.57
N ILE A 218 10.34 -16.76 -9.53
CA ILE A 218 9.30 -16.89 -10.56
C ILE A 218 7.95 -17.26 -9.94
N SER A 219 7.93 -18.12 -8.92
CA SER A 219 6.69 -18.49 -8.24
C SER A 219 6.04 -17.31 -7.50
N ILE A 220 6.84 -16.39 -6.95
CA ILE A 220 6.37 -15.13 -6.36
C ILE A 220 5.73 -14.28 -7.44
N VAL A 221 6.44 -14.02 -8.55
CA VAL A 221 5.93 -13.19 -9.65
C VAL A 221 4.60 -13.74 -10.19
N VAL A 222 4.49 -15.06 -10.40
CA VAL A 222 3.25 -15.69 -10.86
C VAL A 222 2.12 -15.56 -9.82
N ALA A 223 2.42 -15.67 -8.53
CA ALA A 223 1.44 -15.42 -7.47
C ALA A 223 1.02 -13.94 -7.39
N GLN A 224 1.96 -13.01 -7.67
CA GLN A 224 1.72 -11.58 -7.72
C GLN A 224 0.78 -11.18 -8.85
N TRP A 225 0.76 -11.91 -9.97
CA TRP A 225 -0.28 -11.70 -10.98
C TRP A 225 -1.69 -11.82 -10.40
N GLY A 226 -1.93 -12.86 -9.59
CA GLY A 226 -3.22 -13.07 -8.92
C GLY A 226 -3.50 -11.98 -7.90
N ASN A 227 -2.49 -11.60 -7.13
CA ASN A 227 -2.58 -10.54 -6.12
C ASN A 227 -2.87 -9.16 -6.73
N LEU A 228 -2.19 -8.78 -7.82
CA LEU A 228 -2.38 -7.54 -8.58
C LEU A 228 -3.82 -7.43 -9.09
N ILE A 229 -4.33 -8.52 -9.65
CA ILE A 229 -5.69 -8.64 -10.18
C ILE A 229 -6.73 -8.53 -9.04
N VAL A 230 -6.45 -9.13 -7.89
CA VAL A 230 -7.31 -9.12 -6.69
C VAL A 230 -7.36 -7.73 -6.04
N CYS A 231 -6.19 -7.15 -5.76
CA CYS A 231 -6.03 -5.84 -5.12
C CYS A 231 -6.58 -4.68 -5.95
N LYS A 232 -6.84 -4.90 -7.25
CA LYS A 232 -7.55 -3.96 -8.11
C LYS A 232 -8.92 -3.54 -7.57
N THR A 233 -9.60 -4.43 -6.85
CA THR A 233 -10.97 -4.21 -6.39
C THR A 233 -11.16 -4.65 -4.94
N ARG A 234 -11.57 -3.72 -4.07
CA ARG A 234 -11.83 -4.02 -2.64
C ARG A 234 -13.21 -4.62 -2.41
N ARG A 235 -14.21 -4.19 -3.20
CA ARG A 235 -15.62 -4.64 -3.07
C ARG A 235 -16.23 -5.20 -4.36
N ASN A 236 -15.98 -4.53 -5.48
CA ASN A 236 -16.57 -4.89 -6.76
C ASN A 236 -15.90 -6.11 -7.36
N SER A 237 -16.62 -6.88 -8.19
CA SER A 237 -16.02 -8.05 -8.84
C SER A 237 -15.20 -7.56 -10.00
N ILE A 238 -14.09 -8.24 -10.28
CA ILE A 238 -13.32 -7.93 -11.48
C ILE A 238 -14.14 -8.10 -12.76
N PHE A 239 -15.11 -9.02 -12.78
CA PHE A 239 -15.99 -9.24 -13.93
C PHE A 239 -16.98 -8.09 -14.16
N ARG A 240 -17.29 -7.32 -13.11
CA ARG A 240 -18.13 -6.11 -13.22
C ARG A 240 -17.29 -4.89 -13.56
N GLN A 241 -16.09 -4.77 -12.98
CA GLN A 241 -15.21 -3.62 -13.19
C GLN A 241 -14.49 -3.67 -14.55
N GLY A 242 -14.07 -4.87 -14.95
CA GLY A 242 -13.24 -5.14 -16.14
C GLY A 242 -11.79 -4.68 -16.01
N MET A 243 -10.92 -5.21 -16.88
CA MET A 243 -9.51 -4.80 -16.98
C MET A 243 -9.33 -3.57 -17.89
N LYS A 244 -10.04 -2.47 -17.61
CA LYS A 244 -9.98 -1.25 -18.43
C LYS A 244 -8.75 -0.38 -18.16
N ASN A 245 -8.08 -0.58 -17.02
CA ASN A 245 -6.87 0.18 -16.68
C ASN A 245 -5.67 -0.37 -17.48
N LYS A 246 -5.26 0.37 -18.52
CA LYS A 246 -4.09 0.02 -19.34
C LYS A 246 -2.79 0.01 -18.54
N ALA A 247 -2.68 0.81 -17.48
CA ALA A 247 -1.48 0.85 -16.63
C ALA A 247 -1.30 -0.47 -15.85
N VAL A 248 -2.38 -1.11 -15.39
CA VAL A 248 -2.31 -2.43 -14.73
C VAL A 248 -1.88 -3.52 -15.71
N ILE A 249 -2.35 -3.45 -16.96
CA ILE A 249 -1.94 -4.38 -18.03
C ILE A 249 -0.45 -4.19 -18.37
N VAL A 250 -0.01 -2.94 -18.51
CA VAL A 250 1.40 -2.61 -18.73
C VAL A 250 2.25 -3.06 -17.54
N GLY A 251 1.77 -2.87 -16.31
CA GLY A 251 2.41 -3.35 -15.08
C GLY A 251 2.64 -4.86 -15.12
N LEU A 252 1.58 -5.65 -15.35
CA LEU A 252 1.65 -7.12 -15.45
C LEU A 252 2.62 -7.60 -16.54
N ILE A 253 2.57 -6.98 -17.73
CA ILE A 253 3.47 -7.32 -18.84
C ILE A 253 4.91 -6.95 -18.49
N SER A 254 5.13 -5.78 -17.92
CA SER A 254 6.47 -5.31 -17.53
C SER A 254 7.09 -6.16 -16.43
N GLU A 255 6.30 -6.58 -15.44
CA GLU A 255 6.69 -7.49 -14.37
C GLU A 255 7.09 -8.86 -14.93
N THR A 256 6.28 -9.42 -15.83
CA THR A 256 6.57 -10.70 -16.50
C THR A 256 7.85 -10.61 -17.32
N LEU A 257 8.06 -9.52 -18.07
CA LEU A 257 9.26 -9.32 -18.87
C LEU A 257 10.51 -9.13 -18.01
N LEU A 258 10.42 -8.35 -16.93
CA LEU A 258 11.52 -8.16 -15.98
C LEU A 258 11.86 -9.44 -15.20
N ALA A 259 10.91 -10.35 -15.01
CA ALA A 259 11.19 -11.66 -14.43
C ALA A 259 11.77 -12.65 -15.47
N ALA A 260 11.28 -12.63 -16.70
CA ALA A 260 11.63 -13.61 -17.73
C ALA A 260 12.94 -13.30 -18.46
N VAL A 261 13.29 -12.03 -18.70
CA VAL A 261 14.40 -11.63 -19.58
C VAL A 261 15.80 -11.70 -18.92
N PRO A 262 16.01 -11.23 -17.68
CA PRO A 262 17.34 -11.18 -17.07
C PRO A 262 18.09 -12.52 -16.95
N PRO A 263 17.44 -13.67 -16.68
CA PRO A 263 18.12 -14.97 -16.61
C PRO A 263 18.80 -15.40 -17.92
N PHE A 264 18.33 -14.90 -19.07
CA PHE A 264 18.86 -15.22 -20.40
C PHE A 264 20.00 -14.29 -20.84
N ILE A 265 20.27 -13.20 -20.12
CA ILE A 265 21.33 -12.26 -20.46
C ILE A 265 22.57 -12.57 -19.60
N PRO A 266 23.70 -13.02 -20.17
CA PRO A 266 24.85 -13.54 -19.41
C PRO A 266 25.43 -12.58 -18.36
N LYS A 267 25.44 -11.27 -18.66
CA LYS A 267 25.92 -10.24 -17.72
C LYS A 267 24.96 -10.02 -16.55
N LEU A 268 23.65 -10.07 -16.80
CA LEU A 268 22.62 -9.87 -15.77
C LEU A 268 22.45 -11.12 -14.90
N ASN A 269 22.52 -12.32 -15.49
CA ASN A 269 22.53 -13.59 -14.76
C ASN A 269 23.67 -13.65 -13.73
N LEU A 270 24.90 -13.27 -14.14
CA LEU A 270 26.06 -13.27 -13.24
C LEU A 270 25.93 -12.25 -12.10
N MET A 271 25.33 -11.08 -12.38
CA MET A 271 25.15 -10.00 -11.41
C MET A 271 24.00 -10.27 -10.42
N LEU A 272 22.87 -10.79 -10.91
CA LEU A 272 21.65 -11.05 -10.12
C LEU A 272 21.63 -12.47 -9.53
N ARG A 273 22.53 -13.36 -9.96
CA ARG A 273 22.55 -14.80 -9.63
C ARG A 273 21.25 -15.52 -9.98
N LEU A 274 20.59 -15.06 -11.05
CA LEU A 274 19.36 -15.60 -11.61
C LEU A 274 19.68 -16.58 -12.73
N TYR A 275 19.42 -17.86 -12.52
CA TYR A 275 19.70 -18.91 -13.50
C TYR A 275 18.47 -19.18 -14.38
N PRO A 276 18.68 -19.52 -15.67
CA PRO A 276 17.59 -19.83 -16.57
C PRO A 276 16.81 -21.04 -16.06
N SER A 277 15.52 -20.84 -15.79
CA SER A 277 14.60 -21.89 -15.37
C SER A 277 13.89 -22.51 -16.57
N LYS A 278 13.64 -23.82 -16.52
CA LYS A 278 12.79 -24.50 -17.50
C LYS A 278 11.36 -23.96 -17.42
N ALA A 279 10.68 -23.85 -18.56
CA ALA A 279 9.28 -23.38 -18.63
C ALA A 279 8.33 -24.17 -17.71
N VAL A 280 8.63 -25.45 -17.44
CA VAL A 280 7.85 -26.31 -16.52
C VAL A 280 7.80 -25.73 -15.10
N TRP A 281 8.83 -25.01 -14.64
CA TRP A 281 8.88 -24.44 -13.28
C TRP A 281 7.99 -23.21 -13.08
N TRP A 282 7.40 -22.66 -14.15
CA TRP A 282 6.41 -21.59 -14.05
C TRP A 282 5.02 -22.13 -13.67
N LEU A 283 4.73 -23.38 -14.03
CA LEU A 283 3.41 -24.00 -13.85
C LEU A 283 3.02 -24.27 -12.38
N PRO A 284 3.92 -24.69 -11.47
CA PRO A 284 3.58 -24.98 -10.08
C PRO A 284 2.96 -23.81 -9.30
N ALA A 285 3.25 -22.57 -9.69
CA ALA A 285 2.72 -21.37 -9.03
C ALA A 285 1.33 -20.95 -9.55
N VAL A 286 0.95 -21.39 -10.75
CA VAL A 286 -0.33 -21.02 -11.38
C VAL A 286 -1.55 -21.47 -10.57
N PRO A 287 -1.61 -22.68 -9.99
CA PRO A 287 -2.70 -23.08 -9.10
C PRO A 287 -2.87 -22.15 -7.89
N PHE A 288 -1.77 -21.65 -7.31
CA PHE A 288 -1.80 -20.72 -6.17
C PHE A 288 -2.29 -19.33 -6.58
N CYS A 289 -1.85 -18.84 -7.76
CA CYS A 289 -2.36 -17.62 -8.36
C CYS A 289 -3.89 -17.68 -8.58
N LEU A 290 -4.38 -18.79 -9.13
CA LEU A 290 -5.81 -19.03 -9.31
C LEU A 290 -6.55 -19.16 -7.97
N LEU A 291 -5.94 -19.79 -6.97
CA LEU A 291 -6.52 -19.91 -5.64
C LEU A 291 -6.67 -18.55 -4.95
N ILE A 292 -5.66 -17.68 -5.03
CA ILE A 292 -5.72 -16.29 -4.54
C ILE A 292 -6.87 -15.55 -5.22
N PHE A 293 -6.97 -15.66 -6.55
CA PHE A 293 -8.02 -15.04 -7.34
C PHE A 293 -9.43 -15.51 -6.93
N VAL A 294 -9.64 -16.83 -6.87
CA VAL A 294 -10.93 -17.43 -6.50
C VAL A 294 -11.32 -17.07 -5.08
N TYR A 295 -10.38 -17.18 -4.13
CA TYR A 295 -10.62 -16.87 -2.73
C TYR A 295 -11.12 -15.43 -2.54
N ASP A 296 -10.46 -14.47 -3.17
CA ASP A 296 -10.80 -13.07 -3.00
C ASP A 296 -12.06 -12.65 -3.77
N GLU A 297 -12.35 -13.24 -4.93
CA GLU A 297 -13.65 -13.05 -5.60
C GLU A 297 -14.81 -13.65 -4.78
N CYS A 298 -14.62 -14.80 -4.14
CA CYS A 298 -15.57 -15.36 -3.19
C CYS A 298 -15.77 -14.44 -1.98
N ARG A 299 -14.68 -13.92 -1.39
CA ARG A 299 -14.71 -12.96 -0.28
C ARG A 299 -15.52 -11.71 -0.65
N LYS A 300 -15.20 -11.10 -1.80
CA LYS A 300 -15.93 -9.94 -2.33
C LYS A 300 -17.40 -10.23 -2.59
N TYR A 301 -17.73 -11.41 -3.12
CA TYR A 301 -19.11 -11.83 -3.34
C TYR A 301 -19.91 -11.88 -2.04
N VAL A 302 -19.33 -12.44 -0.98
CA VAL A 302 -19.95 -12.50 0.36
C VAL A 302 -20.12 -11.10 0.94
N ILE A 303 -19.12 -10.21 0.80
CA ILE A 303 -19.21 -8.80 1.24
C ILE A 303 -20.33 -8.06 0.51
N ARG A 304 -20.51 -8.28 -0.80
CA ARG A 304 -21.60 -7.68 -1.58
C ARG A 304 -22.99 -8.14 -1.12
N ARG A 305 -23.14 -9.42 -0.77
CA ARG A 305 -24.41 -9.98 -0.28
C ARG A 305 -24.71 -9.60 1.17
N ARG A 306 -23.69 -9.40 2.01
CA ARG A 306 -23.83 -9.08 3.44
C ARG A 306 -22.91 -7.91 3.84
N PRO A 307 -23.28 -6.66 3.53
CA PRO A 307 -22.43 -5.49 3.74
C PRO A 307 -22.12 -5.16 5.21
N GLN A 308 -22.95 -5.60 6.16
CA GLN A 308 -22.68 -5.47 7.60
C GLN A 308 -22.21 -6.78 8.26
N GLY A 309 -21.88 -7.80 7.45
CA GLY A 309 -21.47 -9.11 7.95
C GLY A 309 -20.10 -9.10 8.63
N TRP A 310 -19.83 -10.14 9.42
CA TRP A 310 -18.55 -10.35 10.11
C TRP A 310 -17.33 -10.27 9.15
N LEU A 311 -17.43 -10.90 7.98
CA LEU A 311 -16.38 -10.88 6.96
C LEU A 311 -16.10 -9.46 6.42
N ALA A 312 -17.14 -8.64 6.26
CA ALA A 312 -16.98 -7.24 5.86
C ALA A 312 -16.30 -6.45 6.98
N LYS A 313 -16.69 -6.63 8.24
CA LYS A 313 -16.07 -5.90 9.37
C LYS A 313 -14.58 -6.20 9.57
N ILE A 314 -14.11 -7.40 9.19
CA ILE A 314 -12.73 -7.84 9.41
C ILE A 314 -11.84 -7.67 8.19
N THR A 315 -12.36 -8.00 7.01
CA THR A 315 -11.53 -8.11 5.78
C THR A 315 -11.76 -6.98 4.80
N TYR A 316 -12.79 -6.14 5.01
CA TYR A 316 -12.96 -4.91 4.25
C TYR A 316 -12.03 -3.86 4.86
N TRP A 317 -10.84 -3.73 4.27
CA TRP A 317 -9.86 -2.70 4.61
C TRP A 317 -10.13 -1.45 3.82
#